data_AF-A0A2V7X6S2-F1
#
_entry.id   AF-A0A2V7X6S2-F1
#
_cell.length_a   1.000
_cell.length_b   1.000
_cell.length_c   1.000
_cell.angle_alpha   90.00
_cell.angle_beta   90.00
_cell.angle_gamma   90.00
#
_symmetry.space_group_name_H-M   'P 1'
#
loop_
_entity.id
_entity.type
_entity.pdbx_description
1 polymer ?
#
loop_
_entity_poly.entity_id
_entity_poly.type
_entity_poly.pdbx_seq_one_letter_code
_entity_poly.pdbx_strand_id
1 'polypeptide(L)'
;VFGAPDEASPLYQAGVEWGGICFAMYSVVCFAFAPLLPRLAHKVGRKNAHSLCLLAGAAGLLSVALIHSKYGLLLSMVGVGIAWSSILSVPYAILAGALPAGRTGVYMGIFNFFIVIPEIVASLGFGWVMSHLLGNNRLLAVLAGGVLLAVAAALMQRVEDRRTVATEGADVAAVA
;
A
#
# COMPACT_ATOMS: atom_id res chain seq x y z
N VAL A 1 8.52 21.84 -2.00
CA VAL A 1 7.14 22.35 -1.76
C VAL A 1 7.13 23.55 -0.82
N PHE A 2 7.59 23.46 0.43
CA PHE A 2 7.57 24.59 1.37
C PHE A 2 8.87 25.40 1.47
N GLY A 3 9.99 24.91 0.91
CA GLY A 3 11.23 25.68 0.79
C GLY A 3 11.96 25.98 2.10
N ALA A 4 11.75 25.16 3.13
CA ALA A 4 12.39 25.32 4.44
C ALA A 4 13.93 25.20 4.35
N PRO A 5 14.70 26.18 4.88
CA PRO A 5 16.16 26.14 4.86
C PRO A 5 16.75 25.22 5.94
N ASP A 6 16.04 25.02 7.06
CA ASP A 6 16.45 24.17 8.17
C ASP A 6 15.24 23.59 8.93
N GLU A 7 15.50 22.61 9.82
CA GLU A 7 14.47 21.92 10.61
C GLU A 7 13.86 22.79 11.74
N ALA A 8 14.54 23.87 12.12
CA ALA A 8 14.06 24.82 13.12
C ALA A 8 13.10 25.87 12.53
N SER A 9 13.07 26.01 11.20
CA SER A 9 12.30 27.03 10.53
C SER A 9 10.79 26.79 10.66
N PRO A 10 9.98 27.86 10.75
CA PRO A 10 8.52 27.77 10.70
C PRO A 10 8.00 27.05 9.44
N LEU A 11 8.75 27.13 8.34
CA LEU A 11 8.42 26.46 7.07
C LEU A 11 8.59 24.95 7.15
N TYR A 12 9.53 24.43 7.96
CA TYR A 12 9.66 23.00 8.21
C TYR A 12 8.47 22.48 9.02
N GLN A 13 8.10 23.20 10.07
CA GLN A 13 6.92 22.87 10.89
C GLN A 13 5.63 22.85 10.05
N ALA A 14 5.41 23.86 9.21
CA ALA A 14 4.30 23.87 8.25
C ALA A 14 4.33 22.67 7.28
N GLY A 15 5.52 22.22 6.88
CA GLY A 15 5.70 21.01 6.07
C GLY A 15 5.33 19.73 6.82
N VAL A 16 5.69 19.62 8.11
CA VAL A 16 5.32 18.49 8.98
C VAL A 16 3.81 18.45 9.20
N GLU A 17 3.19 19.59 9.53
CA GLU A 17 1.73 19.72 9.66
C GLU A 17 1.01 19.31 8.38
N TRP A 18 1.51 19.76 7.23
CA TRP A 18 0.96 19.37 5.94
C TRP A 18 1.15 17.88 5.65
N GLY A 19 2.26 17.29 6.10
CA GLY A 19 2.48 15.84 6.07
C GLY A 19 1.41 15.08 6.87
N GLY A 20 1.01 15.61 8.03
CA GLY A 20 -0.11 15.08 8.81
C GLY A 20 -1.44 15.12 8.04
N ILE A 21 -1.73 16.22 7.34
CA ILE A 21 -2.92 16.34 6.48
C ILE A 21 -2.86 15.34 5.32
N CYS A 22 -1.69 15.15 4.71
CA CYS A 22 -1.49 14.15 3.66
C CYS A 22 -1.79 12.73 4.18
N PHE A 23 -1.33 12.39 5.38
CA PHE A 23 -1.61 11.11 6.03
C PHE A 23 -3.10 10.92 6.35
N ALA A 24 -3.78 11.98 6.79
CA ALA A 24 -5.22 11.96 7.00
C ALA A 24 -5.98 11.71 5.68
N MET A 25 -5.64 12.42 4.60
CA MET A 25 -6.24 12.24 3.28
C MET A 25 -6.06 10.81 2.77
N TYR A 26 -4.83 10.30 2.86
CA TYR A 26 -4.50 8.92 2.54
C TYR A 26 -5.39 7.92 3.31
N SER A 27 -5.61 8.14 4.61
CA SER A 27 -6.43 7.26 5.46
C SER A 27 -7.91 7.31 5.06
N VAL A 28 -8.42 8.50 4.74
CA VAL A 28 -9.79 8.68 4.23
C VAL A 28 -9.98 7.92 2.91
N VAL A 29 -9.00 8.02 2.01
CA VAL A 29 -9.04 7.29 0.72
C VAL A 29 -8.99 5.78 0.95
N CYS A 30 -8.13 5.30 1.87
CA CYS A 30 -8.08 3.89 2.23
C CYS A 30 -9.46 3.37 2.66
N PHE A 31 -10.12 4.10 3.56
CA PHE A 31 -11.43 3.76 4.08
C PHE A 31 -12.51 3.81 2.99
N ALA A 32 -12.52 4.86 2.17
CA ALA A 32 -13.49 5.01 1.08
C ALA A 32 -13.32 3.93 0.00
N PHE A 33 -12.08 3.49 -0.27
CA PHE A 33 -11.78 2.49 -1.29
C PHE A 33 -11.95 1.04 -0.81
N ALA A 34 -11.85 0.79 0.50
CA ALA A 34 -11.97 -0.55 1.09
C ALA A 34 -13.22 -1.34 0.60
N PRO A 35 -14.45 -0.79 0.57
CA PRO A 35 -15.63 -1.52 0.07
C PRO A 35 -15.68 -1.66 -1.46
N LEU A 36 -14.89 -0.88 -2.22
CA LEU A 36 -14.81 -0.99 -3.68
C LEU A 36 -13.86 -2.11 -4.10
N LEU A 37 -12.83 -2.36 -3.30
CA LEU A 37 -11.76 -3.31 -3.62
C LEU A 37 -12.24 -4.76 -3.82
N PRO A 38 -13.16 -5.34 -3.01
CA PRO A 38 -13.74 -6.65 -3.28
C PRO A 38 -14.50 -6.71 -4.62
N ARG A 39 -15.23 -5.65 -4.97
CA ARG A 39 -15.96 -5.57 -6.25
C ARG A 39 -15.00 -5.56 -7.43
N LEU A 40 -13.89 -4.82 -7.31
CA LEU A 40 -12.83 -4.83 -8.30
C LEU A 40 -12.18 -6.22 -8.41
N ALA A 41 -11.85 -6.84 -7.27
CA ALA A 41 -11.27 -8.18 -7.22
C ALA A 41 -12.18 -9.25 -7.83
N HIS A 42 -13.50 -9.15 -7.69
CA HIS A 42 -14.45 -10.05 -8.35
C HIS A 42 -14.45 -9.89 -9.88
N LYS A 43 -14.32 -8.66 -10.39
CA LYS A 43 -14.35 -8.39 -11.84
C LYS A 43 -13.05 -8.78 -12.56
N VAL A 44 -11.90 -8.42 -12.00
CA VAL A 44 -10.60 -8.60 -12.68
C VAL A 44 -9.72 -9.70 -12.07
N GLY A 45 -10.13 -10.27 -10.93
CA GLY A 45 -9.34 -11.22 -10.12
C GLY A 45 -8.53 -10.52 -9.03
N ARG A 46 -8.32 -11.19 -7.88
CA ARG A 46 -7.61 -10.62 -6.71
C ARG A 46 -6.18 -10.20 -7.08
N LYS A 47 -5.45 -11.06 -7.81
CA LYS A 47 -4.09 -10.77 -8.29
C LYS A 47 -3.99 -9.49 -9.11
N ASN A 48 -4.87 -9.33 -10.10
CA ASN A 48 -4.83 -8.19 -11.02
C ASN A 48 -5.36 -6.92 -10.35
N ALA A 49 -6.41 -7.03 -9.52
CA ALA A 49 -6.89 -5.91 -8.72
C ALA A 49 -5.78 -5.38 -7.80
N HIS A 50 -5.05 -6.27 -7.12
CA HIS A 50 -3.92 -5.90 -6.28
C HIS A 50 -2.81 -5.22 -7.08
N SER A 51 -2.41 -5.82 -8.21
CA SER A 51 -1.37 -5.27 -9.08
C SER A 51 -1.73 -3.85 -9.58
N LEU A 52 -2.99 -3.62 -9.97
CA LEU A 52 -3.45 -2.30 -10.40
C LEU A 52 -3.41 -1.28 -9.26
N CYS A 53 -3.79 -1.67 -8.04
CA CYS A 53 -3.70 -0.82 -6.86
C CYS A 53 -2.25 -0.46 -6.54
N LEU A 54 -1.33 -1.43 -6.60
CA LEU A 54 0.11 -1.20 -6.41
C LEU A 54 0.67 -0.23 -7.46
N LEU A 55 0.27 -0.35 -8.73
CA LEU A 55 0.66 0.58 -9.78
C LEU A 55 0.10 2.00 -9.55
N ALA A 56 -1.13 2.12 -9.05
CA ALA A 56 -1.69 3.41 -8.65
C ALA A 56 -0.89 4.06 -7.50
N GLY A 57 -0.44 3.26 -6.53
CA GLY A 57 0.48 3.71 -5.47
C GLY A 57 1.85 4.10 -5.98
N ALA A 58 2.42 3.30 -6.90
CA ALA A 58 3.69 3.61 -7.54
C ALA A 58 3.62 4.93 -8.31
N ALA A 59 2.59 5.13 -9.12
CA ALA A 59 2.33 6.40 -9.81
C ALA A 59 2.14 7.56 -8.82
N GLY A 60 1.43 7.32 -7.71
CA GLY A 60 1.29 8.26 -6.61
C GLY A 60 2.65 8.70 -6.06
N LEU A 61 3.49 7.78 -5.61
CA LEU A 61 4.80 8.09 -5.03
C LEU A 61 5.77 8.71 -6.06
N LEU A 62 5.79 8.20 -7.30
CA LEU A 62 6.64 8.75 -8.37
C LEU A 62 6.22 10.17 -8.77
N SER A 63 4.92 10.48 -8.74
CA SER A 63 4.43 11.82 -9.05
C SER A 63 4.93 12.89 -8.07
N VAL A 64 5.35 12.51 -6.85
CA VAL A 64 5.86 13.44 -5.84
C VAL A 64 7.10 14.20 -6.33
N ALA A 65 7.93 13.60 -7.19
CA ALA A 65 9.08 14.29 -7.78
C ALA A 65 8.71 15.42 -8.75
N LEU A 66 7.54 15.33 -9.38
CA LEU A 66 7.06 16.32 -10.34
C LEU A 66 6.19 17.40 -9.66
N ILE A 67 5.69 17.12 -8.46
CA ILE A 67 4.77 17.99 -7.72
C ILE A 67 5.54 19.07 -6.96
N HIS A 68 5.31 20.31 -7.34
CA HIS A 68 5.85 21.49 -6.66
C HIS A 68 4.83 22.22 -5.77
N SER A 69 3.54 21.86 -5.88
CA SER A 69 2.42 22.46 -5.14
C SER A 69 1.93 21.56 -4.00
N LYS A 70 1.62 22.16 -2.84
CA LYS A 70 1.10 21.46 -1.65
C LYS A 70 -0.18 20.67 -1.91
N TYR A 71 -1.06 21.18 -2.78
CA TYR A 71 -2.32 20.50 -3.13
C TYR A 71 -2.09 19.32 -4.07
N GLY A 72 -1.04 19.37 -4.89
CA GLY A 72 -0.66 18.23 -5.75
C GLY A 72 -0.27 17.01 -4.91
N LEU A 73 0.33 17.21 -3.73
CA LEU A 73 0.68 16.10 -2.83
C LEU A 73 -0.56 15.34 -2.36
N LEU A 74 -1.67 16.03 -2.11
CA LEU A 74 -2.93 15.38 -1.73
C LEU A 74 -3.44 14.44 -2.83
N LEU A 75 -3.29 14.83 -4.10
CA LEU A 75 -3.66 13.97 -5.22
C LEU A 75 -2.79 12.70 -5.29
N SER A 76 -1.49 12.83 -5.03
CA SER A 76 -0.56 11.69 -4.92
C SER A 76 -1.00 10.73 -3.79
N MET A 77 -1.43 11.27 -2.64
CA MET A 77 -1.91 10.46 -1.51
C MET A 77 -3.15 9.63 -1.83
N VAL A 78 -3.95 10.00 -2.84
CA VAL A 78 -5.07 9.18 -3.32
C VAL A 78 -4.55 7.85 -3.88
N GLY A 79 -3.52 7.90 -4.73
CA GLY A 79 -2.91 6.68 -5.29
C GLY A 79 -2.29 5.81 -4.21
N VAL A 80 -1.59 6.42 -3.24
CA VAL A 80 -1.01 5.72 -2.10
C VAL A 80 -2.08 5.06 -1.22
N GLY A 81 -3.21 5.74 -0.99
CA GLY A 81 -4.32 5.21 -0.20
C GLY A 81 -4.98 3.99 -0.85
N ILE A 82 -5.17 4.04 -2.17
CA ILE A 82 -5.67 2.90 -2.95
C ILE A 82 -4.72 1.70 -2.82
N ALA A 83 -3.41 1.93 -2.98
CA ALA A 83 -2.41 0.87 -2.85
C ALA A 83 -2.41 0.25 -1.45
N TRP A 84 -2.43 1.06 -0.41
CA TRP A 84 -2.37 0.57 0.96
C TRP A 84 -3.61 -0.22 1.39
N SER A 85 -4.80 0.25 1.01
CA SER A 85 -6.04 -0.50 1.21
C SER A 85 -5.94 -1.91 0.64
N SER A 86 -5.26 -2.04 -0.52
CA SER A 86 -5.00 -3.32 -1.16
C SER A 86 -3.93 -4.16 -0.45
N ILE A 87 -2.82 -3.55 -0.03
CA ILE A 87 -1.72 -4.22 0.71
C ILE A 87 -2.25 -4.89 1.98
N LEU A 88 -3.17 -4.24 2.70
CA LEU A 88 -3.70 -4.78 3.95
C LEU A 88 -4.73 -5.91 3.77
N SER A 89 -5.42 -5.99 2.63
CA SER A 89 -6.59 -6.87 2.50
C SER A 89 -6.42 -7.99 1.48
N VAL A 90 -5.81 -7.73 0.32
CA VAL A 90 -5.77 -8.70 -0.78
C VAL A 90 -4.79 -9.85 -0.54
N PRO A 91 -3.56 -9.63 -0.05
CA PRO A 91 -2.64 -10.73 0.24
C PRO A 91 -3.21 -11.73 1.24
N TYR A 92 -3.86 -11.25 2.31
CA TYR A 92 -4.58 -12.09 3.27
C TYR A 92 -5.71 -12.87 2.61
N ALA A 93 -6.49 -12.24 1.73
CA ALA A 93 -7.56 -12.92 1.01
C ALA A 93 -7.06 -14.00 0.05
N ILE A 94 -5.90 -13.79 -0.60
CA ILE A 94 -5.25 -14.80 -1.45
C ILE A 94 -4.74 -15.96 -0.61
N LEU A 95 -4.06 -15.66 0.51
CA LEU A 95 -3.54 -16.68 1.42
C LEU A 95 -4.68 -17.50 2.03
N ALA A 96 -5.74 -16.86 2.53
CA ALA A 96 -6.91 -17.54 3.08
C ALA A 96 -7.48 -18.60 2.13
N GLY A 97 -7.54 -18.29 0.82
CA GLY A 97 -8.06 -19.20 -0.20
C GLY A 97 -7.16 -20.41 -0.48
N ALA A 98 -5.90 -20.40 -0.05
CA ALA A 98 -4.94 -21.48 -0.25
C ALA A 98 -4.75 -22.37 0.99
N LEU A 99 -5.35 -22.02 2.14
CA LEU A 99 -5.11 -22.70 3.40
C LEU A 99 -6.12 -23.84 3.68
N PRO A 100 -5.66 -24.98 4.25
CA PRO A 100 -6.55 -26.06 4.64
C PRO A 100 -7.45 -25.67 5.82
N ALA A 101 -8.69 -26.15 5.79
CA ALA A 101 -9.67 -25.91 6.84
C ALA A 101 -9.15 -26.39 8.22
N GLY A 102 -9.38 -25.59 9.27
CA GLY A 102 -8.99 -25.90 10.64
C GLY A 102 -7.60 -25.44 11.08
N ARG A 103 -6.78 -24.86 10.17
CA ARG A 103 -5.46 -24.28 10.53
C ARG A 103 -5.26 -22.84 10.07
N THR A 104 -6.32 -22.18 9.59
CA THR A 104 -6.27 -20.81 9.06
C THR A 104 -5.59 -19.84 10.01
N GLY A 105 -5.93 -19.88 11.31
CA GLY A 105 -5.35 -18.97 12.31
C GLY A 105 -3.83 -19.11 12.46
N VAL A 106 -3.30 -20.34 12.45
CA VAL A 106 -1.85 -20.59 12.60
C VAL A 106 -1.09 -20.06 11.38
N TYR A 107 -1.55 -20.38 10.17
CA TYR A 107 -0.89 -19.92 8.94
C TYR A 107 -1.03 -18.41 8.72
N MET A 108 -2.16 -17.80 9.12
CA MET A 108 -2.33 -16.35 9.12
C MET A 108 -1.38 -15.66 10.11
N GLY A 109 -1.18 -16.24 11.29
CA GLY A 109 -0.20 -15.76 12.27
C GLY A 109 1.24 -15.82 11.72
N ILE A 110 1.61 -16.93 11.08
CA ILE A 110 2.92 -17.08 10.43
C ILE A 110 3.12 -16.02 9.35
N PHE A 111 2.11 -15.75 8.52
CA PHE A 111 2.18 -14.71 7.50
C PHE A 111 2.41 -13.31 8.09
N ASN A 112 1.77 -12.98 9.22
CA ASN A 112 2.02 -11.71 9.92
C ASN A 112 3.49 -11.57 10.36
N PHE A 113 4.14 -12.64 10.82
CA PHE A 113 5.56 -12.58 11.16
C PHE A 113 6.43 -12.24 9.94
N PHE A 114 6.09 -12.74 8.76
CA PHE A 114 6.80 -12.40 7.51
C PHE A 114 6.58 -10.96 7.06
N ILE A 115 5.52 -10.29 7.50
CA ILE A 115 5.30 -8.86 7.23
C ILE A 115 6.08 -8.02 8.23
N VAL A 116 5.91 -8.33 9.52
CA VAL A 116 6.42 -7.49 10.62
C VAL A 116 7.94 -7.59 10.77
N ILE A 117 8.54 -8.77 10.57
CA ILE A 117 10.00 -8.92 10.73
C ILE A 117 10.76 -8.03 9.73
N PRO A 118 10.49 -8.06 8.42
CA PRO A 118 11.11 -7.13 7.47
C PRO A 118 10.80 -5.67 7.77
N GLU A 119 9.59 -5.34 8.24
CA GLU A 119 9.20 -3.97 8.61
C GLU A 119 10.02 -3.42 9.79
N ILE A 120 10.27 -4.25 10.81
CA ILE A 120 11.13 -3.90 11.95
C ILE A 120 12.58 -3.71 11.47
N VAL A 121 13.10 -4.64 10.67
CA VAL A 121 14.46 -4.57 10.13
C VAL A 121 14.63 -3.30 9.27
N ALA A 122 13.65 -2.99 8.43
CA ALA A 122 13.63 -1.78 7.64
C ALA A 122 13.60 -0.55 8.55
N SER A 123 12.70 -0.48 9.55
CA SER A 123 12.56 0.66 10.44
C SER A 123 13.83 0.97 11.25
N LEU A 124 14.55 -0.07 11.69
CA LEU A 124 15.83 0.07 12.40
C LEU A 124 16.99 0.41 11.46
N GLY A 125 17.00 -0.16 10.25
CA GLY A 125 18.06 0.03 9.26
C GLY A 125 17.90 1.27 8.37
N PHE A 126 16.72 1.89 8.33
CA PHE A 126 16.42 2.94 7.36
C PHE A 126 17.30 4.18 7.52
N GLY A 127 17.69 4.53 8.76
CA GLY A 127 18.62 5.63 9.02
C GLY A 127 20.00 5.41 8.38
N TRP A 128 20.49 4.16 8.37
CA TRP A 128 21.73 3.79 7.70
C TRP A 128 21.58 3.90 6.17
N VAL A 129 20.46 3.39 5.62
CA VAL A 129 20.14 3.50 4.19
C VAL A 129 20.04 4.97 3.76
N MET A 130 19.40 5.81 4.55
CA MET A 130 19.29 7.24 4.27
C MET A 130 20.65 7.93 4.24
N SER A 131 21.52 7.66 5.21
CA SER A 131 22.83 8.30 5.30
C SER A 131 23.83 7.80 4.25
N HIS A 132 23.84 6.51 3.91
CA HIS A 132 24.87 5.90 3.06
C HIS A 132 24.42 5.68 1.60
N LEU A 133 23.16 5.32 1.35
CA LEU A 133 22.68 4.98 0.00
C LEU A 133 21.95 6.16 -0.67
N LEU A 134 21.18 6.94 0.10
CA LEU A 134 20.29 7.98 -0.44
C LEU A 134 20.80 9.41 -0.22
N GLY A 135 21.98 9.58 0.39
CA GLY A 135 22.59 10.90 0.62
C GLY A 135 21.72 11.85 1.46
N ASN A 136 20.94 11.27 2.38
CA ASN A 136 19.94 11.92 3.23
C ASN A 136 18.79 12.63 2.47
N ASN A 137 18.61 12.31 1.18
CA ASN A 137 17.55 12.89 0.36
C ASN A 137 16.23 12.14 0.52
N ARG A 138 15.31 12.72 1.32
CA ARG A 138 13.99 12.13 1.62
C ARG A 138 13.13 11.95 0.37
N LEU A 139 13.35 12.73 -0.70
CA LEU A 139 12.63 12.55 -1.96
C LEU A 139 13.07 11.26 -2.68
N LEU A 140 14.37 10.95 -2.70
CA LEU A 140 14.87 9.71 -3.31
C LEU A 140 14.32 8.47 -2.61
N ALA A 141 14.16 8.50 -1.29
CA ALA A 141 13.50 7.45 -0.52
C ALA A 141 12.06 7.19 -1.01
N VAL A 142 11.28 8.25 -1.21
CA VAL A 142 9.90 8.15 -1.69
C VAL A 142 9.85 7.56 -3.11
N LEU A 143 10.75 8.01 -3.99
CA LEU A 143 10.84 7.48 -5.36
C LEU A 143 11.26 6.02 -5.39
N ALA A 144 12.23 5.62 -4.57
CA ALA A 144 12.64 4.23 -4.41
C ALA A 144 11.45 3.37 -3.95
N GLY A 145 10.66 3.86 -3.00
CA GLY A 145 9.39 3.22 -2.59
C GLY A 145 8.41 3.05 -3.76
N GLY A 146 8.24 4.09 -4.59
CA GLY A 146 7.41 4.02 -5.79
C GLY A 146 7.88 2.96 -6.80
N VAL A 147 9.19 2.89 -7.05
CA VAL A 147 9.76 1.85 -7.91
C VAL A 147 9.57 0.45 -7.31
N LEU A 148 9.77 0.29 -6.00
CA LEU A 148 9.55 -0.99 -5.32
C LEU A 148 8.09 -1.44 -5.40
N LEU A 149 7.11 -0.52 -5.31
CA LEU A 149 5.70 -0.85 -5.54
C LEU A 149 5.43 -1.33 -6.98
N ALA A 150 6.06 -0.70 -7.97
CA ALA A 150 5.94 -1.14 -9.36
C ALA A 150 6.57 -2.54 -9.58
N VAL A 151 7.73 -2.80 -8.97
CA VAL A 151 8.36 -4.12 -8.97
C VAL A 151 7.48 -5.15 -8.26
N ALA A 152 6.88 -4.81 -7.12
CA ALA A 152 5.94 -5.66 -6.41
C ALA A 152 4.71 -6.01 -7.28
N ALA A 153 4.17 -5.05 -8.03
CA ALA A 153 3.09 -5.30 -8.99
C ALA A 153 3.49 -6.30 -10.08
N ALA A 154 4.72 -6.22 -10.58
CA ALA A 154 5.25 -7.17 -11.55
C ALA A 154 5.47 -8.57 -10.95
N LEU A 155 6.02 -8.64 -9.73
CA LEU A 155 6.21 -9.90 -9.00
C LEU A 155 4.88 -10.56 -8.65
N MET A 156 3.85 -9.78 -8.36
CA MET A 156 2.51 -10.28 -8.07
C MET A 156 1.95 -11.12 -9.22
N GLN A 157 2.36 -10.86 -10.47
CA GLN A 157 1.93 -11.65 -11.62
C GLN A 157 2.41 -13.10 -11.57
N ARG A 158 3.48 -13.40 -10.83
CA ARG A 158 4.00 -14.75 -10.62
C ARG A 158 3.25 -15.55 -9.55
N VAL A 159 2.38 -14.91 -8.78
CA VAL A 159 1.60 -15.59 -7.73
C VAL A 159 0.44 -16.36 -8.37
N GLU A 160 0.33 -17.63 -8.03
CA GLU A 160 -0.81 -18.47 -8.40
C GLU A 160 -1.98 -18.21 -7.47
N ASP A 161 -2.96 -17.45 -7.96
CA ASP A 161 -4.25 -17.30 -7.30
C ASP A 161 -5.18 -18.42 -7.76
N ARG A 162 -5.30 -19.49 -6.96
CA ARG A 162 -6.35 -20.49 -7.19
C ARG A 162 -7.68 -19.80 -6.95
N ARG A 163 -8.42 -19.55 -8.03
CA ARG A 163 -9.83 -19.13 -7.95
C ARG A 163 -10.54 -20.12 -7.03
N THR A 164 -10.87 -19.69 -5.82
CA THR A 164 -12.00 -20.28 -5.11
C THR A 164 -13.20 -19.98 -5.97
N VAL A 165 -13.62 -20.97 -6.77
CA VAL A 165 -14.96 -21.02 -7.35
C VAL A 165 -15.90 -21.13 -6.16
N ALA A 166 -16.13 -20.02 -5.46
CA ALA A 166 -17.17 -19.92 -4.47
C ALA A 166 -18.47 -19.72 -5.24
N THR A 167 -18.99 -20.82 -5.76
CA THR A 167 -20.44 -21.05 -5.84
C THR A 167 -21.01 -21.01 -4.42
N GLU A 168 -21.04 -19.84 -3.79
CA GLU A 168 -21.68 -19.60 -2.49
C GLU A 168 -22.40 -18.23 -2.52
N GLY A 169 -23.26 -18.09 -3.52
CA GLY A 169 -24.31 -17.06 -3.53
C GLY A 169 -25.69 -17.63 -3.88
N ALA A 170 -25.79 -18.94 -4.18
CA ALA A 170 -27.04 -19.58 -4.56
C ALA A 170 -27.77 -20.28 -3.39
N ASP A 171 -27.09 -20.59 -2.28
CA ASP A 171 -27.70 -21.35 -1.17
C ASP A 171 -28.32 -20.50 -0.06
N VAL A 172 -28.02 -19.19 0.01
CA VAL A 172 -28.64 -18.31 1.03
C VAL A 172 -30.05 -17.85 0.60
N ALA A 173 -30.38 -17.94 -0.69
CA ALA A 173 -31.71 -17.63 -1.21
C ALA A 173 -32.67 -18.85 -1.22
N ALA A 174 -32.19 -20.06 -0.92
CA ALA A 174 -33.00 -21.28 -0.90
C ALA A 174 -33.52 -21.64 0.51
N VAL A 175 -33.15 -20.87 1.54
CA VAL A 175 -33.56 -21.07 2.95
C VAL A 175 -34.26 -19.81 3.52
N ALA A 176 -34.69 -18.88 2.67
CA ALA A 176 -35.53 -17.74 3.02
C ALA A 176 -36.87 -17.84 2.30
#